data_AF-A0A7S0TG19-F1
#
_entry.id   AF-A0A7S0TG19-F1
#
_cell.length_a   1.000
_cell.length_b   1.000
_cell.length_c   1.000
_cell.angle_alpha   90.00
_cell.angle_beta   90.00
_cell.angle_gamma   90.00
#
_symmetry.space_group_name_H-M   'P 1'
#
loop_
_entity.id
_entity.type
_entity.pdbx_description
1 polymer ?
#
loop_
_entity_poly.entity_id
_entity_poly.type
_entity_poly.pdbx_seq_one_letter_code
_entity_poly.pdbx_strand_id
1 'polypeptide(L)'
;MLNLVEESVKAAIADSMDEEKNGLDANQVKKIWKDYMAKDSLAQCDSFLNVNWDTLQSKKEEIVKIYVQYEDREQRCKPQPVGFAPFNLVLENLSKESVETVVQIVSQYGDRSSMAARFVELGLKLNNSKVSILEALLFIYGQQKNAFVALPPTPASAVLRNAEKNLQNVKQSHKDRENEIAQLKSDLDEGKVKKMKIANEQLRLKKLEEDFKKDGVAMKRELKKAEKEVE
;
A
#
# COMPACT_ATOMS: atom_id res chain seq x y z
N MET A 1 -32.14 18.74 15.84
CA MET A 1 -31.71 19.09 14.47
C MET A 1 -30.62 20.16 14.45
N LEU A 2 -30.66 21.17 15.34
CA LEU A 2 -29.59 22.20 15.45
C LEU A 2 -28.22 21.65 15.91
N ASN A 3 -28.17 20.69 16.86
CA ASN A 3 -26.90 20.13 17.36
C ASN A 3 -26.08 19.35 16.31
N LEU A 4 -26.73 18.68 15.36
CA LEU A 4 -26.04 17.91 14.30
C LEU A 4 -25.33 18.82 13.28
N VAL A 5 -25.86 20.04 13.08
CA VAL A 5 -25.26 21.03 12.20
C VAL A 5 -24.07 21.70 12.89
N GLU A 6 -24.17 21.99 14.20
CA GLU A 6 -23.03 22.52 14.98
C GLU A 6 -21.87 21.53 15.08
N GLU A 7 -22.13 20.23 15.25
CA GLU A 7 -21.07 19.20 15.26
C GLU A 7 -20.44 19.02 13.88
N SER A 8 -21.22 19.07 12.79
CA SER A 8 -20.69 19.03 11.43
C SER A 8 -19.86 20.26 11.07
N VAL A 9 -20.21 21.44 11.61
CA VAL A 9 -19.45 22.68 11.40
C VAL A 9 -18.17 22.68 12.24
N LYS A 10 -18.20 22.18 13.48
CA LYS A 10 -16.98 22.01 14.29
C LYS A 10 -16.02 20.99 13.68
N ALA A 11 -16.52 19.90 13.11
CA ALA A 11 -15.71 18.93 12.38
C ALA A 11 -15.09 19.53 11.10
N ALA A 12 -15.85 20.35 10.36
CA ALA A 12 -15.35 21.05 9.18
C ALA A 12 -14.31 22.15 9.51
N ILE A 13 -14.44 22.80 10.67
CA ILE A 13 -13.48 23.81 11.15
C ILE A 13 -12.20 23.15 11.67
N ALA A 14 -12.31 21.99 12.35
CA ALA A 14 -11.16 21.18 12.73
C ALA A 14 -10.37 20.68 11.50
N ASP A 15 -11.08 20.25 10.45
CA ASP A 15 -10.46 19.91 9.15
C ASP A 15 -9.70 21.12 8.55
N SER A 16 -10.18 22.36 8.71
CA SER A 16 -9.50 23.56 8.16
C SER A 16 -8.35 24.10 9.00
N MET A 17 -8.30 23.83 10.31
CA MET A 17 -7.27 24.39 11.20
C MET A 17 -5.98 23.55 11.23
N ASP A 18 -6.05 22.27 10.87
CA ASP A 18 -4.87 21.42 10.68
C ASP A 18 -4.27 21.50 9.26
N GLU A 19 -4.95 22.17 8.32
CA GLU A 19 -4.52 22.35 6.92
C GLU A 19 -3.34 23.33 6.77
N GLU A 20 -3.08 24.23 7.74
CA GLU A 20 -2.01 25.23 7.62
C GLU A 20 -0.65 24.80 8.18
N LYS A 21 -0.53 23.66 8.88
CA LYS A 21 0.75 23.23 9.50
C LYS A 21 1.52 22.17 8.72
N ASN A 22 0.90 21.50 7.76
CA ASN A 22 1.52 20.47 6.94
C ASN A 22 1.46 20.94 5.49
N GLY A 23 2.58 21.24 4.85
CA GLY A 23 2.67 21.91 3.54
C GLY A 23 2.08 21.19 2.31
N LEU A 24 1.09 20.31 2.48
CA LEU A 24 0.28 19.68 1.44
C LEU A 24 -1.12 20.29 1.45
N ASP A 25 -1.66 20.60 0.27
CA ASP A 25 -3.05 21.04 0.16
C ASP A 25 -4.05 19.88 0.43
N ALA A 26 -5.28 20.22 0.81
CA ALA A 26 -6.32 19.24 1.15
C ALA A 26 -6.65 18.26 0.01
N ASN A 27 -6.47 18.65 -1.25
CA ASN A 27 -6.71 17.79 -2.41
C ASN A 27 -5.57 16.78 -2.58
N GLN A 28 -4.33 17.18 -2.33
CA GLN A 28 -3.17 16.30 -2.31
C GLN A 28 -3.31 15.26 -1.21
N VAL A 29 -3.70 15.66 0.00
CA VAL A 29 -3.94 14.73 1.11
C VAL A 29 -5.01 13.70 0.76
N LYS A 30 -6.14 14.15 0.18
CA LYS A 30 -7.21 13.25 -0.29
C LYS A 30 -6.73 12.27 -1.36
N LYS A 31 -5.91 12.74 -2.30
CA LYS A 31 -5.37 11.90 -3.38
C LYS A 31 -4.45 10.81 -2.83
N ILE A 32 -3.46 11.20 -2.02
CA ILE A 32 -2.51 10.25 -1.42
C ILE A 32 -3.22 9.24 -0.53
N TRP A 33 -4.18 9.70 0.28
CA TRP A 33 -4.99 8.82 1.12
C TRP A 33 -5.77 7.80 0.28
N LYS A 34 -6.41 8.23 -0.81
CA LYS A 34 -7.13 7.34 -1.72
C LYS A 34 -6.20 6.31 -2.35
N ASP A 35 -4.99 6.70 -2.73
CA ASP A 35 -3.98 5.80 -3.28
C ASP A 35 -3.51 4.75 -2.26
N TYR A 36 -3.36 5.13 -0.98
CA TYR A 36 -3.06 4.17 0.08
C TYR A 36 -4.20 3.18 0.31
N MET A 37 -5.44 3.66 0.37
CA MET A 37 -6.62 2.82 0.61
C MET A 37 -6.98 1.88 -0.55
N ALA A 38 -6.51 2.18 -1.77
CA ALA A 38 -6.69 1.33 -2.94
C ALA A 38 -5.74 0.12 -2.98
N LYS A 39 -4.68 0.13 -2.15
CA LYS A 39 -3.73 -0.99 -2.05
C LYS A 39 -4.34 -2.18 -1.32
N ASP A 40 -3.81 -3.37 -1.57
CA ASP A 40 -4.10 -4.55 -0.75
C ASP A 40 -3.55 -4.40 0.69
N SER A 41 -3.98 -5.28 1.59
CA SER A 41 -3.64 -5.21 3.01
C SER A 41 -2.12 -5.24 3.26
N LEU A 42 -1.37 -6.04 2.50
CA LEU A 42 0.08 -6.14 2.65
C LEU A 42 0.75 -4.82 2.29
N ALA A 43 0.40 -4.26 1.13
CA ALA A 43 0.94 -3.01 0.64
C ALA A 43 0.48 -1.79 1.48
N GLN A 44 -0.66 -1.89 2.16
CA GLN A 44 -1.09 -0.92 3.18
C GLN A 44 -0.20 -0.99 4.43
N CYS A 45 0.05 -2.19 4.97
CA CYS A 45 0.93 -2.40 6.11
C CYS A 45 2.37 -1.94 5.81
N ASP A 46 2.88 -2.28 4.64
CA ASP A 46 4.19 -1.83 4.16
C ASP A 46 4.26 -0.30 4.04
N SER A 47 3.21 0.33 3.52
CA SER A 47 3.14 1.80 3.47
C SER A 47 3.20 2.43 4.86
N PHE A 48 2.54 1.83 5.86
CA PHE A 48 2.58 2.31 7.24
C PHE A 48 3.97 2.20 7.86
N LEU A 49 4.61 1.03 7.73
CA LEU A 49 5.97 0.80 8.21
C LEU A 49 6.98 1.74 7.57
N ASN A 50 6.85 1.95 6.26
CA ASN A 50 7.77 2.81 5.51
C ASN A 50 7.66 4.29 5.90
N VAL A 51 6.48 4.79 6.24
CA VAL A 51 6.32 6.16 6.72
C VAL A 51 6.88 6.32 8.14
N ASN A 52 6.74 5.29 8.96
CA ASN A 52 7.08 5.33 10.39
C ASN A 52 8.35 4.54 10.74
N TRP A 53 9.21 4.23 9.77
CA TRP A 53 10.31 3.29 9.99
C TRP A 53 11.24 3.76 11.10
N ASP A 54 11.63 5.04 11.05
CA ASP A 54 12.56 5.64 12.01
C ASP A 54 12.02 5.62 13.45
N THR A 55 10.69 5.58 13.64
CA THR A 55 10.04 5.62 14.95
C THR A 55 9.52 4.26 15.42
N LEU A 56 9.21 3.34 14.50
CA LEU A 56 8.55 2.07 14.78
C LEU A 56 9.37 0.84 14.38
N GLN A 57 10.62 1.00 13.93
CA GLN A 57 11.50 -0.14 13.58
C GLN A 57 11.58 -1.18 14.70
N SER A 58 11.70 -0.76 15.96
CA SER A 58 11.78 -1.66 17.11
C SER A 58 10.47 -2.42 17.37
N LYS A 59 9.35 -2.00 16.77
CA LYS A 59 8.03 -2.63 16.85
C LYS A 59 7.65 -3.40 15.58
N LYS A 60 8.59 -3.60 14.64
CA LYS A 60 8.33 -4.30 13.37
C LYS A 60 7.66 -5.66 13.58
N GLU A 61 8.14 -6.47 14.51
CA GLU A 61 7.59 -7.81 14.76
C GLU A 61 6.15 -7.76 15.27
N GLU A 62 5.83 -6.78 16.12
CA GLU A 62 4.45 -6.53 16.59
C GLU A 62 3.54 -6.13 15.43
N ILE A 63 3.99 -5.23 14.56
CA ILE A 63 3.23 -4.79 13.37
C ILE A 63 2.98 -5.96 12.41
N VAL A 64 3.98 -6.81 12.19
CA VAL A 64 3.83 -8.04 11.38
C VAL A 64 2.83 -8.99 12.02
N LYS A 65 2.87 -9.18 13.34
CA LYS A 65 1.88 -10.01 14.06
C LYS A 65 0.47 -9.45 13.90
N ILE A 66 0.28 -8.12 14.05
CA ILE A 66 -1.00 -7.44 13.84
C ILE A 66 -1.52 -7.72 12.43
N TYR A 67 -0.67 -7.59 11.41
CA TYR A 67 -1.04 -7.91 10.03
C TYR A 67 -1.47 -9.37 9.85
N VAL A 68 -0.70 -10.33 10.38
CA VAL A 68 -1.02 -11.77 10.26
C VAL A 68 -2.36 -12.08 10.93
N GLN A 69 -2.61 -11.54 12.12
CA GLN A 69 -3.88 -11.73 12.84
C GLN A 69 -5.06 -11.10 12.11
N TYR A 70 -4.87 -9.91 11.54
CA TYR A 70 -5.87 -9.24 10.73
C TYR A 70 -6.25 -10.07 9.50
N GLU A 71 -5.25 -10.56 8.75
CA GLU A 71 -5.47 -11.36 7.53
C GLU A 71 -6.11 -12.72 7.83
N ASP A 72 -5.64 -13.45 8.84
CA ASP A 72 -6.24 -14.73 9.24
C ASP A 72 -7.73 -14.54 9.57
N ARG A 73 -8.08 -13.46 10.27
CA ARG A 73 -9.47 -13.16 10.58
C ARG A 73 -10.27 -12.73 9.37
N GLU A 74 -9.74 -11.85 8.52
CA GLU A 74 -10.41 -11.43 7.28
C GLU A 74 -10.72 -12.64 6.38
N GLN A 75 -9.79 -13.60 6.28
CA GLN A 75 -9.97 -14.83 5.50
C GLN A 75 -11.04 -15.76 6.09
N ARG A 76 -11.04 -15.99 7.41
CA ARG A 76 -12.06 -16.80 8.09
C ARG A 76 -13.47 -16.21 8.04
N CYS A 77 -13.55 -14.91 7.81
CA CYS A 77 -14.76 -14.12 7.79
C CYS A 77 -15.41 -14.02 6.39
N LYS A 78 -14.69 -14.42 5.33
CA LYS A 78 -15.26 -14.50 3.97
C LYS A 78 -16.29 -15.64 3.88
N PRO A 79 -17.44 -15.44 3.20
CA PRO A 79 -17.73 -14.40 2.21
C PRO A 79 -18.52 -13.19 2.73
N GLN A 80 -18.80 -13.09 4.03
CA GLN A 80 -19.59 -11.98 4.56
C GLN A 80 -18.71 -10.73 4.78
N PRO A 81 -19.24 -9.51 4.59
CA PRO A 81 -18.55 -8.30 4.97
C PRO A 81 -18.54 -8.20 6.50
N VAL A 82 -17.43 -8.56 7.14
CA VAL A 82 -17.39 -8.65 8.60
C VAL A 82 -16.87 -7.35 9.22
N GLY A 83 -17.66 -6.28 9.05
CA GLY A 83 -17.59 -5.00 9.75
C GLY A 83 -16.26 -4.69 10.45
N PHE A 84 -16.29 -4.77 11.79
CA PHE A 84 -15.14 -4.49 12.66
C PHE A 84 -14.40 -5.75 13.12
N ALA A 85 -14.78 -6.95 12.67
CA ALA A 85 -14.32 -8.18 13.33
C ALA A 85 -12.81 -8.45 13.22
N PRO A 86 -12.14 -8.23 12.07
CA PRO A 86 -10.68 -8.35 12.00
C PRO A 86 -9.98 -7.36 12.94
N PHE A 87 -10.46 -6.11 12.98
CA PHE A 87 -9.93 -5.07 13.84
C PHE A 87 -10.15 -5.36 15.34
N ASN A 88 -11.36 -5.79 15.72
CA ASN A 88 -11.68 -6.15 17.10
C ASN A 88 -10.82 -7.32 17.59
N LEU A 89 -10.56 -8.32 16.73
CA LEU A 89 -9.69 -9.43 17.10
C LEU A 89 -8.24 -8.96 17.35
N VAL A 90 -7.73 -8.04 16.52
CA VAL A 90 -6.42 -7.43 16.74
C VAL A 90 -6.39 -6.73 18.10
N LEU A 91 -7.40 -5.91 18.42
CA LEU A 91 -7.48 -5.26 19.73
C LEU A 91 -7.58 -6.26 20.90
N GLU A 92 -8.38 -7.32 20.74
CA GLU A 92 -8.52 -8.39 21.73
C GLU A 92 -7.20 -9.15 21.96
N ASN A 93 -6.42 -9.41 20.92
CA ASN A 93 -5.16 -10.12 21.06
C ASN A 93 -4.06 -9.22 21.62
N LEU A 94 -3.98 -7.96 21.18
CA LEU A 94 -3.10 -6.96 21.80
C LEU A 94 -3.40 -6.79 23.29
N SER A 95 -4.67 -6.94 23.70
CA SER A 95 -5.06 -6.87 25.12
C SER A 95 -4.52 -8.00 25.99
N LYS A 96 -4.27 -9.16 25.39
CA LYS A 96 -3.72 -10.33 26.08
C LYS A 96 -2.19 -10.28 26.16
N GLU A 97 -1.55 -9.60 25.21
CA GLU A 97 -0.08 -9.51 25.11
C GLU A 97 0.49 -8.28 25.83
N SER A 98 -0.25 -7.18 25.92
CA SER A 98 0.14 -5.98 26.68
C SER A 98 -1.07 -5.35 27.37
N VAL A 99 -1.26 -5.72 28.64
CA VAL A 99 -2.36 -5.21 29.48
C VAL A 99 -2.28 -3.68 29.63
N GLU A 100 -1.09 -3.07 29.68
CA GLU A 100 -0.94 -1.61 29.85
C GLU A 100 -1.32 -0.81 28.60
N THR A 101 -1.00 -1.31 27.41
CA THR A 101 -1.40 -0.66 26.14
C THR A 101 -2.90 -0.68 25.96
N VAL A 102 -3.55 -1.79 26.31
CA VAL A 102 -5.01 -1.90 26.21
C VAL A 102 -5.73 -1.31 27.40
N VAL A 103 -5.18 -1.30 28.61
CA VAL A 103 -5.75 -0.53 29.73
C VAL A 103 -5.76 0.95 29.38
N GLN A 104 -4.73 1.51 28.73
CA GLN A 104 -4.81 2.90 28.24
C GLN A 104 -5.87 3.09 27.15
N ILE A 105 -5.96 2.19 26.17
CA ILE A 105 -6.94 2.29 25.06
C ILE A 105 -8.38 2.04 25.53
N VAL A 106 -8.62 1.07 26.42
CA VAL A 106 -9.95 0.69 26.95
C VAL A 106 -10.37 1.59 28.11
N SER A 107 -9.44 2.06 28.96
CA SER A 107 -9.73 3.07 29.99
C SER A 107 -10.09 4.42 29.37
N GLN A 108 -9.58 4.75 28.18
CA GLN A 108 -9.93 5.99 27.48
C GLN A 108 -11.06 5.81 26.46
N TYR A 109 -11.21 4.62 25.86
CA TYR A 109 -12.09 4.42 24.70
C TYR A 109 -12.91 3.11 24.71
N GLY A 110 -13.16 2.51 25.87
CA GLY A 110 -13.76 1.18 26.02
C GLY A 110 -15.21 1.01 25.55
N ASP A 111 -15.93 2.08 25.21
CA ASP A 111 -17.25 1.99 24.58
C ASP A 111 -17.20 2.27 23.07
N ARG A 112 -18.19 1.74 22.33
CA ARG A 112 -18.27 1.87 20.87
C ARG A 112 -18.32 3.33 20.40
N SER A 113 -18.85 4.22 21.23
CA SER A 113 -18.96 5.66 20.97
C SER A 113 -17.59 6.34 21.07
N SER A 114 -16.75 5.88 22.00
CA SER A 114 -15.41 6.40 22.24
C SER A 114 -14.42 5.90 21.20
N MET A 115 -14.56 4.65 20.73
CA MET A 115 -13.84 4.21 19.53
C MET A 115 -14.20 5.07 18.32
N ALA A 116 -15.49 5.33 18.08
CA ALA A 116 -15.93 6.20 17.00
C ALA A 116 -15.35 7.61 17.13
N ALA A 117 -15.33 8.18 18.34
CA ALA A 117 -14.71 9.47 18.62
C ALA A 117 -13.21 9.48 18.29
N ARG A 118 -12.47 8.42 18.66
CA ARG A 118 -11.04 8.32 18.34
C ARG A 118 -10.77 8.22 16.83
N PHE A 119 -11.59 7.49 16.07
CA PHE A 119 -11.46 7.51 14.61
C PHE A 119 -11.66 8.92 14.05
N VAL A 120 -12.62 9.67 14.57
CA VAL A 120 -12.84 11.08 14.19
C VAL A 120 -11.64 11.95 14.59
N GLU A 121 -11.10 11.80 15.80
CA GLU A 121 -9.88 12.50 16.26
C GLU A 121 -8.66 12.23 15.36
N LEU A 122 -8.55 11.02 14.81
CA LEU A 122 -7.49 10.64 13.89
C LEU A 122 -7.76 11.08 12.43
N GLY A 123 -8.88 11.77 12.17
CA GLY A 123 -9.26 12.24 10.84
C GLY A 123 -9.73 11.11 9.91
N LEU A 124 -10.15 9.98 10.48
CA LEU A 124 -10.62 8.79 9.79
C LEU A 124 -12.15 8.79 9.73
N LYS A 125 -12.72 8.41 8.59
CA LYS A 125 -14.17 8.23 8.47
C LYS A 125 -14.52 6.81 8.87
N LEU A 126 -15.26 6.68 9.97
CA LEU A 126 -15.78 5.39 10.40
C LEU A 126 -16.79 4.87 9.37
N ASN A 127 -16.35 3.98 8.49
CA ASN A 127 -17.26 3.29 7.58
C ASN A 127 -17.80 2.06 8.33
N ASN A 128 -19.09 2.07 8.66
CA ASN A 128 -19.73 1.05 9.52
C ASN A 128 -19.62 -0.40 9.00
N SER A 129 -19.06 -0.59 7.81
CA SER A 129 -18.95 -1.85 7.09
C SER A 129 -17.52 -2.40 6.95
N LYS A 130 -16.45 -1.61 7.16
CA LYS A 130 -15.06 -2.12 7.09
C LYS A 130 -14.06 -1.14 7.71
N VAL A 131 -13.11 -1.67 8.50
CA VAL A 131 -11.86 -0.99 8.89
C VAL A 131 -10.71 -1.67 8.16
N SER A 132 -9.92 -0.91 7.41
CA SER A 132 -8.71 -1.42 6.74
C SER A 132 -7.55 -1.64 7.72
N ILE A 133 -6.54 -2.40 7.31
CA ILE A 133 -5.33 -2.59 8.13
C ILE A 133 -4.57 -1.28 8.34
N LEU A 134 -4.55 -0.37 7.36
CA LEU A 134 -3.93 0.95 7.53
C LEU A 134 -4.65 1.78 8.60
N GLU A 135 -5.98 1.82 8.56
CA GLU A 135 -6.79 2.50 9.57
C GLU A 135 -6.62 1.87 10.96
N ALA A 136 -6.53 0.53 11.03
CA ALA A 136 -6.25 -0.18 12.27
C ALA A 136 -4.88 0.20 12.86
N LEU A 137 -3.83 0.25 12.04
CA LEU A 137 -2.48 0.61 12.47
C LEU A 137 -2.42 2.08 12.94
N LEU A 138 -3.00 3.01 12.18
CA LEU A 138 -3.11 4.41 12.60
C LEU A 138 -3.86 4.56 13.93
N PHE A 139 -4.91 3.76 14.14
CA PHE A 139 -5.65 3.72 15.40
C PHE A 139 -4.78 3.23 16.57
N ILE A 140 -4.13 2.08 16.40
CA ILE A 140 -3.31 1.43 17.44
C ILE A 140 -2.15 2.33 17.86
N TYR A 141 -1.47 2.96 16.89
CA TYR A 141 -0.34 3.84 17.15
C TYR A 141 -0.72 5.31 17.37
N GLY A 142 -2.02 5.65 17.33
CA GLY A 142 -2.53 7.00 17.63
C GLY A 142 -2.07 8.07 16.64
N GLN A 143 -1.83 7.71 15.39
CA GLN A 143 -1.31 8.61 14.38
C GLN A 143 -2.44 9.22 13.54
N GLN A 144 -2.52 10.55 13.48
CA GLN A 144 -3.50 11.26 12.67
C GLN A 144 -3.28 11.02 11.17
N LYS A 145 -4.37 10.86 10.40
CA LYS A 145 -4.36 10.65 8.95
C LYS A 145 -3.55 11.72 8.21
N ASN A 146 -3.81 12.99 8.52
CA ASN A 146 -3.16 14.10 7.82
C ASN A 146 -1.66 14.15 8.14
N ALA A 147 -1.27 13.90 9.40
CA ALA A 147 0.13 13.78 9.79
C ALA A 147 0.83 12.61 9.09
N PHE A 148 0.17 11.46 9.00
CA PHE A 148 0.69 10.29 8.27
C PHE A 148 0.92 10.59 6.78
N VAL A 149 -0.05 11.23 6.13
CA VAL A 149 0.04 11.58 4.70
C VAL A 149 1.08 12.67 4.43
N ALA A 150 1.30 13.56 5.40
CA ALA A 150 2.30 14.62 5.32
C ALA A 150 3.74 14.13 5.43
N LEU A 151 3.95 12.98 6.07
CA LEU A 151 5.29 12.42 6.21
C LEU A 151 5.75 11.83 4.87
N PRO A 152 6.96 12.21 4.41
CA PRO A 152 7.55 11.53 3.27
C PRO A 152 7.80 10.07 3.67
N PRO A 153 7.49 9.10 2.82
CA PRO A 153 7.92 7.73 3.07
C PRO A 153 9.45 7.70 3.15
N THR A 154 10.00 7.04 4.18
CA THR A 154 11.45 7.05 4.44
C THR A 154 12.27 6.53 3.24
N PRO A 155 13.53 6.98 3.09
CA PRO A 155 14.34 6.82 1.87
C PRO A 155 14.46 5.40 1.33
N ALA A 156 14.44 4.38 2.20
CA ALA A 156 14.48 2.97 1.79
C ALA A 156 13.34 2.63 0.82
N SER A 157 12.15 3.20 1.03
CA SER A 157 10.94 2.88 0.27
C SER A 157 10.77 3.67 -1.03
N ALA A 158 11.27 4.91 -1.12
CA ALA A 158 11.18 5.68 -2.37
C ALA A 158 12.11 5.10 -3.44
N VAL A 159 13.33 4.75 -3.02
CA VAL A 159 14.33 4.10 -3.88
C VAL A 159 13.87 2.69 -4.24
N LEU A 160 13.41 1.88 -3.27
CA LEU A 160 12.89 0.53 -3.55
C LEU A 160 11.62 0.55 -4.39
N ARG A 161 10.64 1.41 -4.15
CA ARG A 161 9.44 1.46 -5.01
C ARG A 161 9.75 1.97 -6.41
N ASN A 162 10.69 2.90 -6.56
CA ASN A 162 11.17 3.29 -7.88
C ASN A 162 11.90 2.11 -8.55
N ALA A 163 12.71 1.35 -7.81
CA ALA A 163 13.37 0.16 -8.30
C ALA A 163 12.38 -0.96 -8.65
N GLU A 164 11.35 -1.20 -7.84
CA GLU A 164 10.28 -2.19 -8.07
C GLU A 164 9.43 -1.81 -9.28
N LYS A 165 9.02 -0.53 -9.37
CA LYS A 165 8.28 -0.02 -10.53
C LYS A 165 9.12 -0.12 -11.80
N ASN A 166 10.40 0.22 -11.73
CA ASN A 166 11.32 0.05 -12.85
C ASN A 166 11.49 -1.43 -13.21
N LEU A 167 11.64 -2.32 -12.23
CA LEU A 167 11.75 -3.76 -12.44
C LEU A 167 10.47 -4.33 -13.07
N GLN A 168 9.30 -3.89 -12.63
CA GLN A 168 8.01 -4.31 -13.18
C GLN A 168 7.84 -3.84 -14.63
N ASN A 169 8.22 -2.59 -14.94
CA ASN A 169 8.22 -2.06 -16.30
C ASN A 169 9.16 -2.85 -17.22
N VAL A 170 10.37 -3.17 -16.74
CA VAL A 170 11.33 -3.95 -17.52
C VAL A 170 10.84 -5.40 -17.70
N LYS A 171 10.27 -6.03 -16.66
CA LYS A 171 9.66 -7.37 -16.76
C LYS A 171 8.52 -7.40 -17.79
N GLN A 172 7.64 -6.41 -17.78
CA GLN A 172 6.55 -6.32 -18.74
C GLN A 172 7.09 -6.15 -20.17
N SER A 173 8.04 -5.22 -20.37
CA SER A 173 8.68 -5.02 -21.67
C SER A 173 9.42 -6.27 -22.18
N HIS A 174 10.04 -7.04 -21.28
CA HIS A 174 10.69 -8.30 -21.63
C HIS A 174 9.68 -9.36 -22.06
N LYS A 175 8.55 -9.47 -21.34
CA LYS A 175 7.45 -10.39 -21.68
C LYS A 175 6.80 -10.03 -23.02
N ASP A 176 6.58 -8.75 -23.28
CA ASP A 176 6.00 -8.28 -24.56
C ASP A 176 6.93 -8.64 -25.74
N ARG A 177 8.24 -8.45 -25.56
CA ARG A 177 9.25 -8.87 -26.57
C ARG A 177 9.35 -10.38 -26.71
N GLU A 178 9.23 -11.14 -25.63
CA GLU A 178 9.19 -12.62 -25.68
C GLU A 178 8.02 -13.10 -26.54
N ASN A 179 6.83 -12.53 -26.32
CA ASN A 179 5.64 -12.85 -27.10
C ASN A 179 5.81 -12.46 -28.58
N GLU A 180 6.40 -11.29 -28.86
CA GLU A 180 6.67 -10.85 -30.23
C GLU A 180 7.66 -11.78 -30.96
N ILE A 181 8.73 -12.21 -30.28
CA ILE A 181 9.69 -13.19 -30.81
C ILE A 181 9.02 -14.54 -31.08
N ALA A 182 8.23 -15.04 -30.13
CA ALA A 182 7.53 -16.33 -30.28
C ALA A 182 6.55 -16.30 -31.46
N GLN A 183 5.80 -15.22 -31.61
CA GLN A 183 4.86 -15.04 -32.71
C GLN A 183 5.59 -14.94 -34.06
N LEU A 184 6.65 -14.14 -34.16
CA LEU A 184 7.44 -14.01 -35.40
C LEU A 184 8.11 -15.32 -35.80
N LYS A 185 8.59 -16.14 -34.85
CA LYS A 185 9.14 -17.47 -35.13
C LYS A 185 8.07 -18.41 -35.67
N SER A 186 6.90 -18.49 -35.01
CA SER A 186 5.77 -19.28 -35.51
C SER A 186 5.33 -18.84 -36.91
N ASP A 187 5.23 -17.53 -37.17
CA ASP A 187 4.83 -17.02 -38.49
C ASP A 187 5.85 -17.32 -39.60
N LEU A 188 7.14 -17.35 -39.26
CA LEU A 188 8.21 -17.74 -40.19
C LEU A 188 8.22 -19.26 -40.44
N ASP A 189 8.06 -20.08 -39.40
CA ASP A 189 8.07 -21.54 -39.48
C ASP A 189 6.81 -22.08 -40.19
N GLU A 190 5.65 -21.47 -39.95
CA GLU A 190 4.38 -21.83 -40.59
C GLU A 190 4.23 -21.23 -42.00
N GLY A 191 5.22 -20.46 -42.48
CA GLY A 191 5.21 -19.86 -43.81
C GLY A 191 4.13 -18.80 -44.01
N LYS A 192 3.59 -18.23 -42.93
CA LYS A 192 2.59 -17.14 -42.94
C LYS A 192 3.17 -15.82 -43.48
N VAL A 193 4.50 -15.71 -43.53
CA VAL A 193 5.22 -14.56 -44.11
C VAL A 193 5.47 -14.76 -45.61
N LYS A 194 5.07 -13.77 -46.43
CA LYS A 194 5.35 -13.77 -47.88
C LYS A 194 6.86 -13.88 -48.14
N LYS A 195 7.27 -14.73 -49.10
CA LYS A 195 8.69 -14.96 -49.46
C LYS A 195 9.56 -13.71 -49.59
N MET A 196 9.04 -12.63 -50.19
CA MET A 196 9.78 -11.36 -50.35
C MET A 196 10.01 -10.59 -49.04
N LYS A 197 9.29 -10.91 -47.96
CA LYS A 197 9.41 -10.27 -46.64
C LYS A 197 10.18 -11.10 -45.62
N ILE A 198 10.49 -12.37 -45.92
CA ILE A 198 11.17 -13.29 -45.00
C ILE A 198 12.51 -12.71 -44.52
N ALA A 199 13.33 -12.18 -45.43
CA ALA A 199 14.62 -11.59 -45.06
C ALA A 199 14.48 -10.37 -44.12
N ASN A 200 13.45 -9.55 -44.32
CA ASN A 200 13.18 -8.39 -43.46
C ASN A 200 12.68 -8.82 -42.07
N GLU A 201 11.79 -9.80 -41.99
CA GLU A 201 11.31 -10.32 -40.70
C GLU A 201 12.39 -11.11 -39.96
N GLN A 202 13.30 -11.81 -40.65
CA GLN A 202 14.49 -12.41 -40.03
C GLN A 202 15.44 -11.37 -39.45
N LEU A 203 15.64 -10.23 -40.13
CA LEU A 203 16.45 -9.13 -39.63
C LEU A 203 15.79 -8.47 -38.39
N ARG A 204 14.46 -8.30 -38.43
CA ARG A 204 13.68 -7.79 -37.30
C ARG A 204 13.74 -8.74 -36.10
N LEU A 205 13.60 -10.04 -36.33
CA LEU A 205 13.71 -11.08 -35.30
C LEU A 205 15.08 -11.01 -34.61
N LYS A 206 16.16 -10.93 -35.38
CA LYS A 206 17.52 -10.83 -34.84
C LYS A 206 17.70 -9.58 -33.97
N LYS A 207 17.13 -8.44 -34.38
CA LYS A 207 17.16 -7.20 -33.60
C LYS A 207 16.37 -7.32 -32.29
N LEU A 208 15.19 -7.94 -32.34
CA LEU A 208 14.38 -8.21 -31.14
C LEU A 208 15.10 -9.16 -30.17
N GLU A 209 15.79 -10.20 -30.67
CA GLU A 209 16.59 -11.11 -29.83
C GLU A 209 17.79 -10.43 -29.18
N GLU A 210 18.42 -9.47 -29.87
CA GLU A 210 19.50 -8.64 -29.31
C GLU A 210 18.99 -7.70 -28.21
N ASP A 211 17.85 -7.05 -28.43
CA ASP A 211 17.25 -6.15 -27.45
C ASP A 211 16.71 -6.92 -26.23
N PHE A 212 16.11 -8.09 -26.42
CA PHE A 212 15.71 -9.01 -25.35
C PHE A 212 16.88 -9.40 -24.44
N LYS A 213 18.06 -9.69 -25.02
CA LYS A 213 19.28 -9.94 -24.23
C LYS A 213 19.72 -8.72 -23.43
N LYS A 214 19.61 -7.51 -23.99
CA LYS A 214 19.95 -6.27 -23.27
C LYS A 214 19.00 -6.02 -22.10
N ASP A 215 17.71 -6.28 -22.28
CA ASP A 215 16.73 -6.20 -21.19
C ASP A 215 17.04 -7.18 -20.07
N GLY A 216 17.43 -8.42 -20.40
CA GLY A 216 17.88 -9.42 -19.42
C GLY A 216 19.08 -8.93 -18.59
N VAL A 217 20.02 -8.22 -19.21
CA VAL A 217 21.16 -7.60 -18.52
C VAL A 217 20.71 -6.42 -17.66
N ALA A 218 19.79 -5.59 -18.17
CA ALA A 218 19.23 -4.45 -17.43
C ALA A 218 18.45 -4.92 -16.18
N MET A 219 17.63 -5.98 -16.28
CA MET A 219 16.94 -6.59 -15.14
C MET A 219 17.93 -7.03 -14.05
N LYS A 220 19.01 -7.71 -14.44
CA LYS A 220 20.05 -8.15 -13.49
C LYS A 220 20.76 -6.97 -12.81
N ARG A 221 20.94 -5.85 -13.51
CA ARG A 221 21.56 -4.64 -12.93
C ARG A 221 20.64 -3.93 -11.95
N GLU A 222 19.36 -3.80 -12.29
CA GLU A 222 18.38 -3.17 -11.41
C GLU A 222 18.10 -4.03 -10.16
N LEU A 223 18.06 -5.36 -10.29
CA LEU A 223 18.02 -6.28 -9.14
C LEU A 223 19.23 -6.08 -8.22
N LYS A 224 20.45 -6.05 -8.76
CA LYS A 224 21.67 -5.82 -7.97
C LYS A 224 21.73 -4.45 -7.30
N LYS A 225 21.17 -3.41 -7.92
CA LYS A 225 21.07 -2.09 -7.29
C LYS A 225 20.10 -2.11 -6.11
N ALA A 226 18.92 -2.69 -6.32
CA ALA A 226 17.93 -2.86 -5.27
C ALA A 226 18.49 -3.66 -4.07
N GLU A 227 19.28 -4.71 -4.31
CA GLU A 227 19.95 -5.48 -3.25
C GLU A 227 20.99 -4.65 -2.46
N LYS A 228 21.71 -3.74 -3.13
CA LYS A 228 22.78 -2.93 -2.51
C LYS A 228 22.30 -1.72 -1.73
N GLU A 229 21.11 -1.22 -2.04
CA GLU A 229 20.51 -0.05 -1.37
C GLU A 229 19.65 -0.45 -0.16
N VAL A 230 19.53 -1.75 0.12
CA VAL A 230 18.82 -2.36 1.26
C VAL A 230 19.76 -2.76 2.40
N GLU A 231 21.06 -2.93 2.12
CA GLU A 231 22.13 -3.13 3.13
C GLU A 231 22.56 -1.81 3.80
#